data_AF-A0A1Z5J9J6-F1
#
_entry.id   AF-A0A1Z5J9J6-F1
#
_cell.length_a   1.000
_cell.length_b   1.000
_cell.length_c   1.000
_cell.angle_alpha   90.00
_cell.angle_beta   90.00
_cell.angle_gamma   90.00
#
_symmetry.space_group_name_H-M   'P 1'
#
loop_
_entity.id
_entity.type
_entity.pdbx_description
1 polymer ?
#
loop_
_entity_poly.entity_id
_entity_poly.type
_entity_poly.pdbx_seq_one_letter_code
_entity_poly.pdbx_strand_id
1 'polypeptide(L)'
;MDARSRLDLSVVFGGGSTLGLKTLARHALGIDLPKTRALATSNWSCIPLTDRQLHYAARDAWAGAAIAHALESRYSNTFSPTQLRQSLQQQTPLRVLQYKVQRRQHAKRLIQTLLLPYQGDQTIVPDWKLTLVRELRQVAKESLLDPMEPVLDAADIGIIY
;
A
#
# COMPACT_ATOMS: atom_id res chain seq x y z
N MET A 1 -14.55 -5.88 16.00
CA MET A 1 -14.72 -5.98 14.54
C MET A 1 -13.36 -5.77 13.91
N ASP A 2 -12.93 -6.64 12.99
CA ASP A 2 -11.66 -6.43 12.30
C ASP A 2 -11.80 -5.31 11.26
N ALA A 3 -10.88 -4.36 11.25
CA ALA A 3 -10.93 -3.22 10.34
C ALA A 3 -10.74 -3.73 8.90
N ARG A 4 -11.62 -3.35 7.98
CA ARG A 4 -11.48 -3.64 6.55
C ARG A 4 -11.12 -2.36 5.84
N SER A 5 -10.03 -2.40 5.10
CA SER A 5 -9.40 -1.21 4.56
C SER A 5 -9.30 -1.34 3.05
N ARG A 6 -10.29 -0.79 2.35
CA ARG A 6 -10.11 0.13 1.23
C ARG A 6 -11.47 0.37 0.57
N LEU A 7 -11.99 1.58 0.60
CA LEU A 7 -12.99 1.93 -0.40
C LEU A 7 -12.29 1.96 -1.78
N ASP A 8 -12.19 0.81 -2.43
CA ASP A 8 -11.57 0.68 -3.74
C ASP A 8 -12.58 1.05 -4.81
N LEU A 9 -12.49 2.31 -5.24
CA LEU A 9 -13.38 2.89 -6.24
C LEU A 9 -12.95 2.56 -7.68
N SER A 10 -11.94 1.71 -7.87
CA SER A 10 -11.49 1.29 -9.23
C SER A 10 -12.60 0.65 -10.06
N VAL A 11 -13.53 -0.06 -9.41
CA VAL A 11 -14.72 -0.68 -10.04
C VAL A 11 -15.56 0.34 -10.82
N VAL A 12 -15.58 1.59 -10.38
CA VAL A 12 -16.48 2.62 -10.94
C VAL A 12 -15.92 3.30 -12.16
N PHE A 13 -14.61 3.21 -12.37
CA PHE A 13 -13.92 3.86 -13.48
C PHE A 13 -13.34 2.85 -14.48
N GLY A 14 -13.81 1.60 -14.45
CA GLY A 14 -13.63 0.64 -15.55
C GLY A 14 -12.20 0.12 -15.76
N GLY A 15 -11.34 0.10 -14.73
CA GLY A 15 -9.95 -0.35 -14.88
C GLY A 15 -9.50 -1.25 -13.74
N GLY A 16 -8.84 -2.37 -14.08
CA GLY A 16 -8.18 -3.31 -13.15
C GLY A 16 -6.99 -2.74 -12.37
N SER A 17 -6.90 -1.41 -12.24
CA SER A 17 -5.83 -0.71 -11.51
C SER A 17 -6.44 0.19 -10.43
N THR A 18 -5.87 0.14 -9.23
CA THR A 18 -6.36 0.91 -8.08
C THR A 18 -6.17 2.41 -8.32
N LEU A 19 -7.27 3.17 -8.32
CA LEU A 19 -7.20 4.62 -8.49
C LEU A 19 -6.75 5.31 -7.20
N GLY A 20 -5.80 6.23 -7.33
CA GLY A 20 -5.35 7.06 -6.22
C GLY A 20 -6.34 8.18 -5.90
N LEU A 21 -6.34 8.63 -4.64
CA LEU A 21 -7.17 9.74 -4.14
C LEU A 21 -7.09 10.99 -5.03
N LYS A 22 -5.89 11.35 -5.51
CA LYS A 22 -5.68 12.49 -6.42
C LYS A 22 -6.50 12.36 -7.72
N THR A 23 -6.45 11.18 -8.33
CA THR A 23 -7.18 10.90 -9.57
C THR A 23 -8.68 10.93 -9.32
N LEU A 24 -9.13 10.31 -8.22
CA LEU A 24 -10.53 10.31 -7.82
C LEU A 24 -11.06 11.72 -7.55
N ALA A 25 -10.30 12.55 -6.82
CA ALA A 25 -10.68 13.94 -6.56
C ALA A 25 -10.84 14.74 -7.86
N ARG A 26 -9.95 14.53 -8.82
CA ARG A 26 -10.06 15.18 -10.13
C ARG A 26 -11.31 14.76 -10.88
N HIS A 27 -11.62 13.46 -10.94
CA HIS A 27 -12.79 12.98 -11.69
C HIS A 27 -14.12 13.24 -10.97
N ALA A 28 -14.18 13.04 -9.66
CA ALA A 28 -15.41 13.21 -8.90
C ALA A 28 -15.70 14.68 -8.59
N LEU A 29 -14.68 15.48 -8.25
CA LEU A 29 -14.87 16.85 -7.75
C LEU A 29 -14.34 17.93 -8.70
N GLY A 30 -13.57 17.57 -9.75
CA GLY A 30 -12.94 18.55 -10.64
C GLY A 30 -11.76 19.30 -10.00
N ILE A 31 -11.27 18.85 -8.83
CA ILE A 31 -10.20 19.52 -8.09
C ILE A 31 -8.86 18.78 -8.23
N ASP A 32 -7.75 19.51 -8.25
CA ASP A 32 -6.42 18.89 -8.13
C ASP A 32 -5.99 18.84 -6.66
N LEU A 33 -5.60 17.65 -6.20
CA LEU A 33 -4.94 17.48 -4.90
C LEU A 33 -3.43 17.45 -5.12
N PRO A 34 -2.70 18.54 -4.82
CA PRO A 34 -1.26 18.56 -4.99
C PRO A 34 -0.61 17.55 -4.03
N LYS A 35 0.18 16.64 -4.62
CA LYS A 35 1.02 15.69 -3.88
C LYS A 35 2.37 16.34 -3.62
N THR A 36 2.60 16.81 -2.40
CA THR A 36 3.93 17.12 -1.91
C THR A 36 4.58 15.84 -1.43
N ARG A 37 5.44 15.22 -2.26
CA ARG A 37 6.15 13.98 -1.91
C ARG A 37 6.85 14.08 -0.55
N ALA A 38 7.49 15.22 -0.29
CA ALA A 38 8.16 15.52 0.97
C ALA A 38 7.22 15.39 2.19
N LEU A 39 5.95 15.78 2.06
CA LEU A 39 4.98 15.71 3.14
C LEU A 39 4.39 14.31 3.28
N ALA A 40 4.08 13.67 2.15
CA ALA A 40 3.59 12.30 2.10
C ALA A 40 4.59 11.29 2.69
N THR A 41 5.89 11.52 2.52
CA THR A 41 6.98 10.67 3.05
C THR A 41 7.67 11.28 4.27
N SER A 42 7.04 12.25 4.94
CA SER A 42 7.58 12.85 6.17
C SER A 42 7.53 11.87 7.36
N ASN A 43 8.18 12.23 8.47
CA ASN A 43 8.10 11.47 9.70
C ASN A 43 6.72 11.65 10.36
N TRP A 44 5.80 10.71 10.11
CA TRP A 44 4.45 10.69 10.71
C TRP A 44 4.41 10.18 12.15
N SER A 45 5.55 9.72 12.68
CA SER A 45 5.70 9.31 14.07
C SER A 45 6.21 10.44 14.98
N CYS A 46 6.45 11.64 14.44
CA CYS A 46 6.83 12.78 15.28
C CYS A 46 5.62 13.24 16.11
N ILE A 47 5.87 13.54 17.38
CA ILE A 47 4.88 14.07 18.30
C ILE A 47 5.47 15.35 18.91
N PRO A 48 4.84 16.52 18.73
CA PRO A 48 3.59 16.75 17.97
C PRO A 48 3.78 16.65 16.44
N LEU A 49 2.67 16.45 15.72
CA LEU A 49 2.65 16.63 14.26
C LEU A 49 2.82 18.11 13.92
N THR A 50 3.46 18.39 12.78
CA THR A 50 3.56 19.76 12.26
C THR A 50 2.22 20.22 11.67
N ASP A 51 1.97 21.53 11.64
CA ASP A 51 0.78 22.11 11.00
C ASP A 51 0.62 21.66 9.54
N ARG A 52 1.74 21.51 8.82
CA ARG A 52 1.72 21.00 7.44
C ARG A 52 1.18 19.58 7.37
N GLN A 53 1.61 18.70 8.27
CA GLN A 53 1.12 17.32 8.34
C GLN A 53 -0.36 17.28 8.75
N LEU A 54 -0.77 18.13 9.69
CA LEU A 54 -2.17 18.24 10.11
C LEU A 54 -3.07 18.68 8.95
N HIS A 55 -2.72 19.77 8.27
CA HIS A 55 -3.47 20.25 7.09
C HIS A 55 -3.52 19.20 5.98
N TYR A 56 -2.41 18.50 5.74
CA TYR A 56 -2.36 17.42 4.75
C TYR A 56 -3.31 16.28 5.11
N ALA A 57 -3.27 15.81 6.35
CA ALA A 57 -4.14 14.74 6.83
C ALA A 57 -5.63 15.14 6.80
N ALA A 58 -5.95 16.35 7.24
CA ALA A 58 -7.30 16.90 7.20
C ALA A 58 -7.84 17.00 5.76
N ARG A 59 -7.01 17.48 4.83
CA ARG A 59 -7.36 17.57 3.41
C ARG A 59 -7.63 16.19 2.80
N ASP A 60 -6.78 15.20 3.07
CA ASP A 60 -6.96 13.84 2.54
C ASP A 60 -8.24 13.19 3.10
N ALA A 61 -8.58 13.42 4.38
CA ALA A 61 -9.82 12.97 4.98
C ALA A 61 -11.06 13.66 4.39
N TRP A 62 -11.03 14.99 4.26
CA TRP A 62 -12.10 15.77 3.63
C TRP A 62 -12.34 15.34 2.18
N ALA A 63 -11.26 15.16 1.41
CA ALA A 63 -11.36 14.73 0.02
C ALA A 63 -12.04 13.35 -0.11
N GLY A 64 -11.70 12.41 0.78
CA GLY A 64 -12.35 11.09 0.81
C GLY A 64 -13.86 11.18 1.03
N ALA A 65 -14.29 11.99 2.01
CA ALA A 65 -15.71 12.20 2.30
C ALA A 65 -16.44 12.92 1.15
N ALA A 66 -15.85 13.98 0.59
CA ALA A 66 -16.42 14.73 -0.52
C ALA A 66 -16.58 13.86 -1.77
N ILE A 67 -15.59 13.01 -2.09
CA ILE A 67 -15.66 12.06 -3.21
C ILE A 67 -16.81 11.07 -2.99
N ALA A 68 -16.92 10.48 -1.80
CA ALA A 68 -18.00 9.53 -1.50
C ALA A 68 -19.38 10.16 -1.68
N HIS A 69 -19.57 11.39 -1.17
CA HIS A 69 -20.82 12.12 -1.32
C HIS A 69 -21.15 12.49 -2.78
N ALA A 70 -20.14 12.93 -3.54
CA ALA A 70 -20.32 13.24 -4.96
C ALA A 70 -20.68 11.99 -5.78
N LEU A 71 -20.10 10.84 -5.44
CA LEU A 71 -20.38 9.57 -6.10
C LEU A 71 -21.77 9.03 -5.75
N GLU A 72 -22.18 9.12 -4.47
CA GLU A 72 -23.54 8.80 -4.03
C GLU A 72 -24.58 9.64 -4.78
N SER A 73 -24.35 10.95 -4.91
CA SER A 73 -25.26 11.88 -5.59
C SER A 73 -25.42 11.56 -7.08
N ARG A 74 -24.37 11.05 -7.74
CA ARG A 74 -24.37 10.74 -9.19
C ARG A 74 -24.81 9.32 -9.51
N TYR A 75 -24.48 8.36 -8.64
CA TYR A 75 -24.74 6.93 -8.85
C TYR A 75 -25.26 6.27 -7.57
N SER A 76 -26.41 6.73 -7.09
CA SER A 76 -27.04 6.28 -5.84
C SER A 76 -27.27 4.75 -5.78
N ASN A 77 -27.55 4.12 -6.92
CA ASN A 77 -27.72 2.68 -7.02
C ASN A 77 -26.44 1.88 -6.73
N THR A 78 -25.27 2.47 -6.96
CA THR A 78 -23.96 1.82 -6.78
C THR A 78 -23.25 2.25 -5.50
N PHE A 79 -23.44 3.51 -5.10
CA PHE A 79 -22.72 4.14 -3.99
C PHE A 79 -23.60 4.54 -2.81
N SER A 80 -24.80 3.97 -2.70
CA SER A 80 -25.58 4.12 -1.48
C SER A 80 -24.81 3.57 -0.27
N PRO A 81 -25.07 4.10 0.95
CA PRO A 81 -24.36 3.67 2.16
C PRO A 81 -24.47 2.16 2.42
N THR A 82 -25.58 1.54 2.00
CA THR A 82 -25.80 0.09 2.10
C THR A 82 -24.90 -0.69 1.14
N GLN A 83 -24.82 -0.29 -0.12
CA GLN A 83 -23.94 -0.91 -1.12
C GLN A 83 -22.47 -0.73 -0.77
N LEU A 84 -22.09 0.46 -0.30
CA LEU A 84 -20.74 0.72 0.20
C LEU A 84 -20.38 -0.20 1.36
N ARG A 85 -21.29 -0.36 2.34
CA ARG A 85 -21.09 -1.27 3.48
C ARG A 85 -20.95 -2.73 3.03
N GLN A 86 -21.79 -3.17 2.09
CA GLN A 86 -21.71 -4.53 1.54
C GLN A 86 -20.39 -4.77 0.80
N SER A 87 -19.94 -3.82 -0.02
CA SER A 87 -18.63 -3.88 -0.69
C SER A 87 -17.48 -3.94 0.32
N LEU A 88 -17.49 -3.10 1.36
CA LEU A 88 -16.48 -3.11 2.42
C LEU A 88 -16.41 -4.45 3.17
N GLN A 89 -17.54 -5.14 3.36
CA GLN A 89 -17.58 -6.46 4.01
C GLN A 89 -16.93 -7.57 3.16
N GLN A 90 -16.97 -7.44 1.84
CA GLN A 90 -16.37 -8.40 0.91
C GLN A 90 -14.85 -8.22 0.75
N GLN A 91 -14.29 -7.12 1.26
CA GLN A 91 -12.89 -6.80 1.08
C GLN A 91 -11.96 -7.54 2.03
N THR A 92 -10.69 -7.65 1.61
CA THR A 92 -9.61 -8.20 2.42
C THR A 92 -9.45 -7.41 3.74
N PRO A 93 -9.42 -8.09 4.90
CA PRO A 93 -9.20 -7.43 6.18
C PRO A 93 -7.86 -6.70 6.26
N LEU A 94 -7.81 -5.60 7.01
CA LEU A 94 -6.63 -4.74 7.13
C LEU A 94 -5.41 -5.51 7.65
N ARG A 95 -5.61 -6.43 8.60
CA ARG A 95 -4.52 -7.28 9.13
C ARG A 95 -3.80 -8.07 8.03
N VAL A 96 -4.55 -8.58 7.05
CA VAL A 96 -3.99 -9.36 5.92
C VAL A 96 -3.21 -8.44 4.99
N LEU A 97 -3.70 -7.22 4.77
CA LEU A 97 -2.99 -6.21 3.99
C LEU A 97 -1.71 -5.72 4.69
N GLN A 98 -1.77 -5.50 6.00
CA GLN A 98 -0.60 -5.13 6.82
C GLN A 98 0.45 -6.23 6.78
N TYR A 99 0.05 -7.49 6.94
CA TYR A 99 0.93 -8.64 6.81
C TYR A 99 1.62 -8.69 5.44
N LYS A 100 0.86 -8.51 4.34
CA LYS A 100 1.41 -8.40 2.97
C LYS A 100 2.42 -7.26 2.85
N VAL A 101 2.10 -6.06 3.35
CA VAL A 101 3.02 -4.91 3.32
C VAL A 101 4.29 -5.19 4.12
N GLN A 102 4.17 -5.77 5.31
CA GLN A 102 5.29 -6.15 6.16
C GLN A 102 6.19 -7.19 5.50
N ARG A 103 5.62 -8.24 4.90
CA ARG A 103 6.38 -9.24 4.12
C ARG A 103 7.18 -8.61 3.00
N ARG A 104 6.55 -7.74 2.22
CA ARG A 104 7.23 -7.02 1.13
C ARG A 104 8.37 -6.14 1.67
N GLN A 105 8.14 -5.41 2.76
CA GLN A 105 9.17 -4.59 3.38
C GLN A 105 10.32 -5.44 3.92
N HIS A 106 10.02 -6.58 4.54
CA HIS A 106 11.01 -7.53 5.03
C HIS A 106 11.85 -8.09 3.88
N ALA A 107 11.23 -8.59 2.81
CA ALA A 107 11.94 -9.08 1.61
C ALA A 107 12.85 -8.00 0.99
N LYS A 108 12.37 -6.75 0.90
CA LYS A 108 13.19 -5.62 0.41
C LYS A 108 14.41 -5.34 1.30
N ARG A 109 14.24 -5.40 2.62
CA ARG A 109 15.35 -5.24 3.57
C ARG A 109 16.36 -6.38 3.42
N LEU A 110 15.92 -7.63 3.33
CA LEU A 110 16.80 -8.77 3.10
C LEU A 110 17.59 -8.65 1.80
N ILE A 111 16.95 -8.28 0.69
CA ILE A 111 17.63 -8.01 -0.59
C ILE A 111 18.70 -6.93 -0.40
N GLN A 112 18.37 -5.84 0.28
CA GLN A 112 19.32 -4.76 0.54
C GLN A 112 20.52 -5.25 1.37
N THR A 113 20.28 -5.98 2.45
CA THR A 113 21.33 -6.55 3.30
C THR A 113 22.22 -7.54 2.54
N LEU A 114 21.62 -8.42 1.72
CA LEU A 114 22.35 -9.42 0.95
C LEU A 114 23.26 -8.82 -0.12
N LEU A 115 22.85 -7.69 -0.71
CA LEU A 115 23.57 -7.02 -1.79
C LEU A 115 24.53 -5.92 -1.29
N LEU A 116 24.36 -5.41 -0.07
CA LEU A 116 25.21 -4.36 0.50
C LEU A 116 26.72 -4.65 0.39
N PRO A 117 27.22 -5.88 0.64
CA PRO A 117 28.64 -6.18 0.54
C PRO A 117 29.20 -6.17 -0.89
N TYR A 118 28.34 -6.12 -1.91
CA TYR A 118 28.71 -6.27 -3.32
C TYR A 118 28.53 -4.98 -4.13
N GLN A 119 28.42 -3.83 -3.48
CA GLN A 119 28.20 -2.53 -4.14
C GLN A 119 29.48 -1.92 -4.77
N GLY A 120 30.56 -2.70 -4.95
CA GLY A 120 31.82 -2.26 -5.55
C GLY A 120 32.06 -2.79 -6.97
N ASP A 121 32.96 -2.13 -7.72
CA ASP A 121 33.22 -2.32 -9.16
C ASP A 121 33.71 -3.72 -9.57
N GLN A 122 34.15 -4.57 -8.63
CA GLN A 122 34.71 -5.90 -8.93
C GLN A 122 34.19 -7.02 -8.01
N THR A 123 33.03 -6.83 -7.38
CA THR A 123 32.45 -7.84 -6.48
C THR A 123 31.54 -8.80 -7.22
N ILE A 124 31.96 -10.06 -7.38
CA ILE A 124 31.12 -11.13 -7.94
C ILE A 124 30.17 -11.62 -6.84
N VAL A 125 28.86 -11.47 -7.08
CA VAL A 125 27.82 -12.00 -6.19
C VAL A 125 27.73 -13.52 -6.40
N PRO A 126 27.84 -14.35 -5.33
CA PRO A 126 27.65 -15.79 -5.44
C PRO A 126 26.30 -16.18 -6.03
N ASP A 127 26.26 -17.22 -6.85
CA ASP A 127 25.04 -17.67 -7.54
C ASP A 127 23.88 -17.99 -6.60
N TRP A 128 24.15 -18.61 -5.45
CA TRP A 128 23.12 -18.92 -4.45
C TRP A 128 22.46 -17.64 -3.90
N LYS A 129 23.21 -16.54 -3.74
CA LYS A 129 22.65 -15.24 -3.35
C LYS A 129 21.81 -14.64 -4.46
N LEU A 130 22.22 -14.79 -5.72
CA LEU A 130 21.43 -14.34 -6.86
C LEU A 130 20.11 -15.12 -7.00
N THR A 131 20.11 -16.42 -6.69
CA THR A 131 18.89 -17.23 -6.61
C THR A 131 17.98 -16.75 -5.48
N LEU A 132 18.52 -16.58 -4.27
CA LEU A 132 17.74 -16.07 -3.13
C LEU A 132 17.18 -14.65 -3.37
N VAL A 133 17.94 -13.76 -3.99
CA VAL A 133 17.47 -12.41 -4.37
C VAL A 133 16.33 -12.49 -5.40
N ARG A 134 16.38 -13.43 -6.34
CA ARG A 134 15.28 -13.65 -7.30
C ARG A 134 14.01 -14.10 -6.59
N GLU A 135 14.12 -15.06 -5.67
CA GLU A 135 12.99 -15.53 -4.85
C GLU A 135 12.40 -14.40 -3.99
N LEU A 136 13.24 -13.63 -3.29
CA LEU A 136 12.78 -12.50 -2.48
C LEU A 136 12.13 -11.39 -3.32
N ARG A 137 12.62 -11.16 -4.54
CA ARG A 137 11.98 -10.23 -5.50
C ARG A 137 10.62 -10.75 -5.93
N GLN A 138 10.48 -12.06 -6.12
CA GLN A 138 9.21 -12.70 -6.43
C GLN A 138 8.23 -12.56 -5.27
N VAL A 139 8.65 -12.83 -4.02
CA VAL A 139 7.80 -12.59 -2.82
C VAL A 139 7.39 -11.12 -2.70
N ALA A 140 8.30 -10.17 -2.98
CA ALA A 140 7.98 -8.75 -2.97
C ALA A 140 6.95 -8.34 -4.05
N LYS A 141 6.85 -9.12 -5.13
CA LYS A 141 5.90 -8.95 -6.24
C LYS A 141 4.57 -9.69 -6.00
N GLU A 142 4.63 -10.95 -5.57
CA GLU A 142 3.51 -11.87 -5.33
C GLU A 142 2.72 -11.58 -4.05
N SER A 143 3.28 -10.81 -3.11
CA SER A 143 2.51 -10.28 -1.98
C SER A 143 1.26 -9.46 -2.39
N LEU A 144 1.04 -9.26 -3.69
CA LEU A 144 -0.18 -8.70 -4.29
C LEU A 144 -1.29 -9.74 -4.54
N LEU A 145 -1.01 -11.04 -4.67
CA LEU A 145 -1.92 -11.99 -5.33
C LEU A 145 -2.60 -13.07 -4.48
N ASP A 146 -2.14 -13.46 -3.29
CA ASP A 146 -2.91 -14.45 -2.49
C ASP A 146 -2.64 -14.40 -0.97
N PRO A 147 -3.57 -14.90 -0.13
CA PRO A 147 -3.35 -15.17 1.27
C PRO A 147 -2.91 -16.63 1.43
N MET A 148 -1.60 -16.90 1.35
CA MET A 148 -1.05 -18.18 1.81
C MET A 148 0.10 -17.96 2.79
N GLU A 149 -0.02 -18.75 3.87
CA GLU A 149 0.87 -19.22 4.94
C GLU A 149 2.07 -18.36 5.39
N PRO A 150 2.45 -18.45 6.68
CA PRO A 150 3.69 -17.87 7.19
C PRO A 150 4.88 -18.45 6.42
N VAL A 151 5.64 -17.58 5.74
CA VAL A 151 6.91 -17.97 5.14
C VAL A 151 8.00 -17.75 6.18
N LEU A 152 8.56 -18.89 6.61
CA LEU A 152 9.91 -19.20 7.12
C LEU A 152 10.72 -18.02 7.71
N ASP A 153 11.15 -18.21 8.95
CA ASP A 153 11.92 -17.25 9.75
C ASP A 153 13.36 -17.14 9.21
N ALA A 154 14.09 -16.07 9.57
CA ALA A 154 15.49 -15.89 9.18
C ALA A 154 16.39 -17.05 9.64
N ALA A 155 15.96 -17.79 10.67
CA ALA A 155 16.57 -19.02 11.14
C ALA A 155 16.49 -20.17 10.12
N ASP A 156 15.44 -20.22 9.30
CA ASP A 156 15.24 -21.27 8.30
C ASP A 156 16.09 -21.07 7.03
N ILE A 157 16.63 -19.86 6.83
CA ILE A 157 17.44 -19.48 5.67
C ILE A 157 18.96 -19.60 5.98
N GLY A 158 19.32 -20.09 7.16
CA GLY A 158 20.73 -20.34 7.53
C GLY A 158 21.61 -19.08 7.58
N ILE A 159 21.04 -17.90 7.77
CA ILE A 159 21.80 -16.66 8.02
C ILE A 159 22.11 -16.61 9.52
N ILE A 160 23.09 -17.41 9.95
CA ILE A 160 23.73 -17.26 11.25
C ILE A 160 24.82 -16.18 11.10
N TYR A 161 24.86 -15.27 12.08
CA TYR A 161 25.81 -14.15 12.21
C TYR A 161 27.28 -14.56 12.11
#